data_AF-A0A7J3VAE5-F1
#
_entry.id   AF-A0A7J3VAE5-F1
#
_cell.length_a   1.000
_cell.length_b   1.000
_cell.length_c   1.000
_cell.angle_alpha   90.00
_cell.angle_beta   90.00
_cell.angle_gamma   90.00
#
_symmetry.space_group_name_H-M   'P 1'
#
loop_
_entity.id
_entity.type
_entity.pdbx_description
1 polymer ?
#
loop_
_entity_poly.entity_id
_entity_poly.type
_entity_poly.pdbx_seq_one_letter_code
_entity_poly.pdbx_strand_id
1 'polypeptide(L)'
;MNSKGQLPIIVAVILSGIIIFSALTSYKVSIFPKTIEDTDWMHLIINVDKDFKRILQASLANFTRSYFKTGDREDSEGNARIHIETWKFAFSLAYSPLSLKISISPSGSIISKASIYTLQFKYGSSTTLYTVYVSSFTIQRGSIFNCSWDKPYSISASHASISLDIIGSKVYGWNNSYTSLLSLNVTKIIVDGNLNEMSITLILNSETGPVNNLSINNVNITINGIQRDVGSLNYHGVGIYNATIKNVPPPPYTIFITLTDSRGIIVRSKVTV
;
A
#
# COMPACT_ATOMS: atom_id res chain seq x y z
N MET A 1 40.35 -58.72 -34.48
CA MET A 1 40.01 -57.94 -33.26
C MET A 1 39.26 -56.68 -33.69
N ASN A 2 37.92 -56.68 -33.61
CA ASN A 2 37.06 -55.57 -34.02
C ASN A 2 36.64 -54.73 -32.79
N SER A 3 37.50 -53.81 -32.36
CA SER A 3 37.24 -52.89 -31.23
C SER A 3 36.36 -51.68 -31.60
N LYS A 4 36.00 -51.53 -32.89
CA LYS A 4 35.27 -50.35 -33.39
C LYS A 4 33.76 -50.36 -33.13
N GLY A 5 33.18 -51.50 -32.75
CA GLY A 5 31.74 -51.63 -32.45
C GLY A 5 31.38 -51.61 -30.96
N GLN A 6 32.36 -51.68 -30.06
CA GLN A 6 32.13 -51.75 -28.61
C GLN A 6 31.90 -50.36 -27.99
N LEU A 7 32.55 -49.33 -28.51
CA LEU A 7 32.45 -47.97 -27.99
C LEU A 7 31.03 -47.37 -28.12
N PRO A 8 30.32 -47.51 -29.26
CA PRO A 8 28.94 -47.03 -29.38
C PRO A 8 27.97 -47.73 -28.42
N ILE A 9 28.19 -49.03 -28.17
CA ILE A 9 27.35 -49.84 -27.28
C ILE A 9 27.53 -49.40 -25.83
N ILE A 10 28.78 -49.19 -25.39
CA ILE A 10 29.09 -48.70 -24.04
C ILE A 10 28.47 -47.32 -23.81
N VAL A 11 28.60 -46.41 -24.79
CA VAL A 11 28.02 -45.06 -24.72
C VAL A 11 26.49 -45.12 -24.64
N ALA A 12 25.84 -45.98 -25.42
CA ALA A 12 24.38 -46.14 -25.40
C ALA A 12 23.88 -46.67 -24.05
N VAL A 13 24.61 -47.59 -23.41
CA VAL A 13 24.26 -48.12 -22.07
C VAL A 13 24.41 -47.04 -21.00
N ILE A 14 25.49 -46.24 -21.04
CA ILE A 14 25.70 -45.13 -20.11
C ILE A 14 24.60 -44.07 -20.25
N LEU A 15 24.28 -43.67 -21.49
CA LEU A 15 23.21 -42.70 -21.77
C LEU A 15 21.85 -43.21 -21.31
N SER A 16 21.54 -44.49 -21.55
CA SER A 16 20.29 -45.10 -21.08
C SER A 16 20.23 -45.12 -19.55
N GLY A 17 21.34 -45.43 -18.87
CA GLY A 17 21.44 -45.36 -17.42
C GLY A 17 21.20 -43.96 -16.87
N ILE A 18 21.77 -42.92 -17.50
CA ILE A 18 21.57 -41.52 -17.11
C ILE A 18 20.11 -41.10 -17.31
N ILE A 19 19.48 -41.49 -18.43
CA ILE A 19 18.07 -41.17 -18.72
C ILE A 19 17.15 -41.85 -17.71
N ILE A 20 17.35 -43.14 -17.43
CA ILE A 20 16.56 -43.89 -16.44
C ILE A 20 16.73 -43.28 -15.05
N PHE A 21 17.96 -42.93 -14.65
CA PHE A 21 18.23 -42.32 -13.35
C PHE A 21 17.59 -40.93 -13.23
N SER A 22 17.65 -40.11 -14.29
CA SER A 22 17.02 -38.79 -14.36
C SER A 22 15.49 -38.87 -14.34
N ALA A 23 14.92 -39.88 -15.01
CA ALA A 23 13.49 -40.16 -15.00
C ALA A 23 13.02 -40.64 -13.61
N LEU A 24 13.79 -41.51 -12.95
CA LEU A 24 13.50 -41.98 -11.59
C LEU A 24 13.57 -40.86 -10.56
N THR A 25 14.56 -39.96 -10.67
CA THR A 25 14.64 -38.78 -9.79
C THR A 25 13.51 -37.80 -10.06
N SER A 26 13.18 -37.51 -11.33
CA SER A 26 12.02 -36.67 -11.68
C SER A 26 10.70 -37.28 -11.21
N TYR A 27 10.51 -38.60 -11.37
CA TYR A 27 9.34 -39.33 -10.91
C TYR A 27 9.19 -39.24 -9.39
N LYS A 28 10.30 -39.40 -8.65
CA LYS A 28 10.31 -39.29 -7.18
C LYS A 28 9.97 -37.87 -6.71
N VAL A 29 10.37 -36.84 -7.46
CA VAL A 29 10.03 -35.43 -7.17
C VAL A 29 8.59 -35.09 -7.58
N SER A 30 8.05 -35.73 -8.62
CA SER A 30 6.73 -35.39 -9.20
C SER A 30 5.54 -36.13 -8.58
N ILE A 31 5.71 -37.37 -8.09
CA ILE A 31 4.58 -38.23 -7.65
C ILE A 31 4.50 -38.40 -6.15
N PHE A 32 5.60 -38.13 -5.43
CA PHE A 32 5.52 -37.83 -4.02
C PHE A 32 5.60 -36.31 -3.87
N PRO A 33 4.49 -35.56 -4.00
CA PRO A 33 4.42 -34.31 -3.26
C PRO A 33 4.62 -34.76 -1.82
N LYS A 34 5.84 -34.59 -1.30
CA LYS A 34 6.10 -34.75 0.11
C LYS A 34 5.05 -33.84 0.73
N THR A 35 4.04 -34.41 1.39
CA THR A 35 3.10 -33.65 2.21
C THR A 35 4.00 -32.71 2.98
N ILE A 36 3.92 -31.41 2.69
CA ILE A 36 4.81 -30.42 3.28
C ILE A 36 4.63 -30.66 4.77
N GLU A 37 5.64 -31.27 5.39
CA GLU A 37 5.60 -31.56 6.81
C GLU A 37 5.32 -30.20 7.44
N ASP A 38 4.27 -30.13 8.25
CA ASP A 38 3.89 -28.90 8.93
C ASP A 38 5.07 -28.53 9.82
N THR A 39 5.87 -27.60 9.32
CA THR A 39 7.22 -27.35 9.83
C THR A 39 7.23 -25.92 10.34
N ASP A 40 7.75 -25.74 11.55
CA ASP A 40 7.70 -24.47 12.29
C ASP A 40 8.16 -23.24 11.47
N TRP A 41 9.09 -23.44 10.53
CA TRP A 41 9.58 -22.38 9.65
C TRP A 41 8.53 -21.87 8.66
N MET A 42 7.58 -22.70 8.23
CA MET A 42 6.51 -22.29 7.30
C MET A 42 5.52 -21.36 7.99
N HIS A 43 5.10 -21.69 9.21
CA HIS A 43 4.29 -20.80 10.04
C HIS A 43 5.02 -19.49 10.32
N LEU A 44 6.33 -19.56 10.57
CA LEU A 44 7.15 -18.37 10.78
C LEU A 44 7.14 -17.46 9.56
N ILE A 45 7.35 -18.00 8.35
CA ILE A 45 7.28 -17.22 7.11
C ILE A 45 5.89 -16.58 6.95
N ILE A 46 4.81 -17.35 7.13
CA ILE A 46 3.44 -16.83 7.04
C ILE A 46 3.20 -15.71 8.05
N ASN A 47 3.71 -15.87 9.27
CA ASN A 47 3.59 -14.88 10.34
C ASN A 47 4.39 -13.61 10.00
N VAL A 48 5.65 -13.72 9.58
CA VAL A 48 6.45 -12.58 9.12
C VAL A 48 5.75 -11.84 7.99
N ASP A 49 5.24 -12.58 7.01
CA ASP A 49 4.59 -12.04 5.82
C ASP A 49 3.37 -11.18 6.18
N LYS A 50 2.46 -11.74 6.99
CA LYS A 50 1.24 -11.05 7.44
C LYS A 50 1.54 -9.92 8.42
N ASP A 51 2.41 -10.17 9.40
CA ASP A 51 2.73 -9.19 10.43
C ASP A 51 3.51 -8.01 9.85
N PHE A 52 4.41 -8.24 8.90
CA PHE A 52 5.15 -7.17 8.27
C PHE A 52 4.23 -6.22 7.48
N LYS A 53 3.23 -6.76 6.78
CA LYS A 53 2.19 -5.92 6.14
C LYS A 53 1.43 -5.09 7.18
N ARG A 54 1.03 -5.71 8.29
CA ARG A 54 0.27 -5.04 9.37
C ARG A 54 1.07 -3.95 10.06
N ILE A 55 2.35 -4.21 10.40
CA ILE A 55 3.20 -3.21 11.04
C ILE A 55 3.50 -2.05 10.07
N LEU A 56 3.69 -2.32 8.78
CA LEU A 56 3.90 -1.26 7.80
C LEU A 56 2.67 -0.34 7.69
N GLN A 57 1.46 -0.91 7.70
CA GLN A 57 0.21 -0.15 7.74
C GLN A 57 0.08 0.68 9.03
N ALA A 58 0.34 0.08 10.19
CA ALA A 58 0.29 0.76 11.48
C ALA A 58 1.33 1.90 11.58
N SER A 59 2.54 1.67 11.06
CA SER A 59 3.57 2.71 10.98
C SER A 59 3.19 3.83 10.02
N LEU A 60 2.53 3.54 8.88
CA LEU A 60 2.02 4.59 7.98
C LEU A 60 0.90 5.41 8.66
N ALA A 61 0.01 4.76 9.42
CA ALA A 61 -0.99 5.45 10.21
C ALA A 61 -0.33 6.39 11.25
N ASN A 62 0.71 5.92 11.94
CA ASN A 62 1.42 6.76 12.90
C ASN A 62 2.18 7.92 12.22
N PHE A 63 2.86 7.64 11.10
CA PHE A 63 3.52 8.66 10.28
C PHE A 63 2.55 9.77 9.87
N THR A 64 1.43 9.39 9.23
CA THR A 64 0.44 10.35 8.73
C THR A 64 -0.22 11.14 9.85
N ARG A 65 -0.53 10.50 10.99
CA ARG A 65 -1.07 11.19 12.17
C ARG A 65 -0.11 12.19 12.78
N SER A 66 1.16 11.81 12.96
CA SER A 66 2.20 12.70 13.45
C SER A 66 2.40 13.88 12.50
N TYR A 67 2.54 13.59 11.21
CA TYR A 67 2.78 14.61 10.18
C TYR A 67 1.61 15.59 10.06
N PHE A 68 0.37 15.10 10.17
CA PHE A 68 -0.82 15.96 10.19
C PHE A 68 -0.82 16.93 11.37
N LYS A 69 -0.33 16.50 12.54
CA LYS A 69 -0.30 17.31 13.76
C LYS A 69 0.85 18.31 13.78
N THR A 70 2.05 17.89 13.37
CA THR A 70 3.28 18.69 13.54
C THR A 70 3.71 19.41 12.27
N GLY A 71 3.35 18.89 11.09
CA GLY A 71 3.92 19.32 9.82
C GLY A 71 5.40 18.94 9.64
N ASP A 72 6.01 18.24 10.59
CA ASP A 72 7.40 17.80 10.55
C ASP A 72 7.47 16.38 10.00
N ARG A 73 8.06 16.25 8.80
CA ARG A 73 8.19 14.96 8.12
C ARG A 73 9.26 14.08 8.76
N GLU A 74 10.39 14.64 9.15
CA GLU A 74 11.54 13.87 9.62
C GLU A 74 11.25 13.24 10.97
N ASP A 75 10.71 14.03 11.90
CA ASP A 75 10.27 13.53 13.21
C ASP A 75 9.18 12.47 13.07
N SER A 76 8.21 12.70 12.18
CA SER A 76 7.13 11.74 11.92
C SER A 76 7.63 10.43 11.33
N GLU A 77 8.63 10.47 10.44
CA GLU A 77 9.27 9.28 9.87
C GLU A 77 10.10 8.54 10.94
N GLY A 78 10.84 9.26 11.78
CA GLY A 78 11.56 8.70 12.93
C GLY A 78 10.63 7.95 13.87
N ASN A 79 9.52 8.59 14.28
CA ASN A 79 8.52 7.99 15.15
C ASN A 79 7.88 6.74 14.53
N ALA A 80 7.52 6.77 13.25
CA ALA A 80 6.95 5.62 12.55
C ALA A 80 7.96 4.46 12.39
N ARG A 81 9.25 4.78 12.21
CA ARG A 81 10.32 3.80 12.08
C ARG A 81 10.60 3.07 13.39
N ILE A 82 10.48 3.75 14.54
CA ILE A 82 10.59 3.11 15.86
C ILE A 82 9.61 1.93 15.99
N HIS A 83 8.38 2.06 15.46
CA HIS A 83 7.42 0.94 15.46
C HIS A 83 7.91 -0.28 14.67
N ILE A 84 8.49 -0.06 13.48
CA ILE A 84 9.03 -1.14 12.65
C ILE A 84 10.21 -1.83 13.34
N GLU A 85 11.16 -1.04 13.89
CA GLU A 85 12.32 -1.59 14.57
C GLU A 85 11.94 -2.32 15.87
N THR A 86 10.96 -1.79 16.62
CA THR A 86 10.43 -2.45 17.83
C THR A 86 9.78 -3.79 17.50
N TRP A 87 8.96 -3.84 16.43
CA TRP A 87 8.39 -5.09 15.96
C TRP A 87 9.47 -6.08 15.53
N LYS A 88 10.44 -5.63 14.72
CA LYS A 88 11.56 -6.47 14.26
C LYS A 88 12.34 -7.08 15.43
N PHE A 89 12.63 -6.27 16.46
CA PHE A 89 13.31 -6.73 17.66
C PHE A 89 12.47 -7.75 18.42
N ALA A 90 11.19 -7.44 18.70
CA ALA A 90 10.27 -8.35 19.39
C ALA A 90 10.09 -9.68 18.64
N PHE A 91 9.95 -9.63 17.31
CA PHE A 91 9.85 -10.81 16.46
C PHE A 91 11.14 -11.65 16.54
N SER A 92 12.31 -11.00 16.46
CA SER A 92 13.60 -11.70 16.55
C SER A 92 13.79 -12.40 17.90
N LEU A 93 13.31 -11.78 18.99
CA LEU A 93 13.34 -12.39 20.33
C LEU A 93 12.39 -13.59 20.46
N ALA A 94 11.14 -13.43 19.99
CA ALA A 94 10.12 -14.46 20.08
C ALA A 94 10.54 -15.77 19.39
N TYR A 95 11.32 -15.66 18.31
CA TYR A 95 11.81 -16.80 17.53
C TYR A 95 13.33 -16.99 17.65
N SER A 96 13.93 -16.51 18.75
CA SER A 96 15.38 -16.62 19.00
C SER A 96 15.95 -18.05 18.89
N PRO A 97 15.25 -19.15 19.26
CA PRO A 97 15.78 -20.50 19.09
C PRO A 97 16.05 -20.87 17.63
N LEU A 98 15.36 -20.23 16.69
CA LEU A 98 15.48 -20.49 15.25
C LEU A 98 16.62 -19.70 14.58
N SER A 99 17.34 -18.86 15.33
CA SER A 99 18.46 -18.05 14.85
C SER A 99 18.10 -17.24 13.60
N LEU A 100 17.16 -16.30 13.76
CA LEU A 100 16.65 -15.49 12.66
C LEU A 100 17.61 -14.38 12.25
N LYS A 101 17.67 -14.13 10.93
CA LYS A 101 18.28 -12.93 10.36
C LYS A 101 17.22 -12.17 9.57
N ILE A 102 16.70 -11.09 10.16
CA ILE A 102 15.68 -10.24 9.55
C ILE A 102 16.32 -8.93 9.06
N SER A 103 16.09 -8.59 7.80
CA SER A 103 16.47 -7.29 7.24
C SER A 103 15.25 -6.60 6.67
N ILE A 104 15.13 -5.30 6.92
CA ILE A 104 14.08 -4.45 6.35
C ILE A 104 14.80 -3.35 5.58
N SER A 105 14.41 -3.14 4.33
CA SER A 105 15.08 -2.21 3.43
C SER A 105 14.08 -1.25 2.77
N PRO A 106 14.39 0.07 2.75
CA PRO A 106 13.62 1.05 2.00
C PRO A 106 14.01 0.98 0.51
N SER A 107 13.47 -0.03 -0.18
CA SER A 107 13.80 -0.34 -1.58
C SER A 107 13.43 0.77 -2.56
N GLY A 108 12.47 1.63 -2.20
CA GLY A 108 11.85 2.61 -3.08
C GLY A 108 10.87 1.96 -4.05
N SER A 109 9.85 2.70 -4.49
CA SER A 109 8.86 2.21 -5.47
C SER A 109 8.07 3.36 -6.11
N ILE A 110 7.67 3.16 -7.37
CA ILE A 110 6.70 4.03 -8.05
C ILE A 110 5.31 3.56 -7.63
N ILE A 111 4.62 4.40 -6.88
CA ILE A 111 3.32 4.09 -6.27
C ILE A 111 2.16 4.44 -7.20
N SER A 112 2.27 5.57 -7.90
CA SER A 112 1.28 6.02 -8.88
C SER A 112 1.96 6.60 -10.09
N LYS A 113 1.46 6.26 -11.29
CA LYS A 113 1.90 6.87 -12.54
C LYS A 113 1.31 8.28 -12.68
N ALA A 114 1.95 9.09 -13.51
CA ALA A 114 1.43 10.39 -13.87
C ALA A 114 0.09 10.24 -14.60
N SER A 115 -0.85 11.14 -14.34
CA SER A 115 -2.17 11.14 -14.97
C SER A 115 -2.74 12.55 -15.05
N ILE A 116 -3.77 12.72 -15.85
CA ILE A 116 -4.51 13.98 -15.98
C ILE A 116 -5.99 13.66 -15.82
N TYR A 117 -6.71 14.50 -15.10
CA TYR A 117 -8.16 14.42 -15.01
C TYR A 117 -8.79 15.81 -14.92
N THR A 118 -10.11 15.87 -15.11
CA THR A 118 -10.88 17.12 -15.02
C THR A 118 -11.61 17.18 -13.67
N LEU A 119 -11.37 18.26 -12.94
CA LEU A 119 -12.16 18.65 -11.77
C LEU A 119 -13.29 19.57 -12.24
N GLN A 120 -14.53 19.17 -11.97
CA GLN A 120 -15.70 20.00 -12.28
C GLN A 120 -16.10 20.83 -11.06
N PHE A 121 -16.19 22.15 -11.23
CA PHE A 121 -16.77 23.06 -10.25
C PHE A 121 -18.07 23.66 -10.81
N LYS A 122 -19.15 23.61 -10.04
CA LYS A 122 -20.44 24.19 -10.41
C LYS A 122 -20.94 25.11 -9.32
N TYR A 123 -21.29 26.35 -9.64
CA TYR A 123 -21.92 27.32 -8.73
C TYR A 123 -23.17 27.89 -9.39
N GLY A 124 -24.35 27.54 -8.85
CA GLY A 124 -25.62 27.87 -9.49
C GLY A 124 -25.73 27.26 -10.90
N SER A 125 -25.96 28.09 -11.91
CA SER A 125 -25.99 27.67 -13.32
C SER A 125 -24.61 27.63 -13.99
N SER A 126 -23.58 28.24 -13.38
CA SER A 126 -22.23 28.30 -13.94
C SER A 126 -21.44 27.03 -13.67
N THR A 127 -20.75 26.51 -14.69
CA THR A 127 -19.87 25.35 -14.56
C THR A 127 -18.49 25.69 -15.11
N THR A 128 -17.47 25.50 -14.29
CA THR A 128 -16.05 25.67 -14.63
C THR A 128 -15.35 24.32 -14.57
N LEU A 129 -14.48 24.04 -15.54
CA LEU A 129 -13.70 22.81 -15.59
C LEU A 129 -12.22 23.15 -15.39
N TYR A 130 -11.57 22.45 -14.45
CA TYR A 130 -10.14 22.59 -14.18
C TYR A 130 -9.41 21.32 -14.60
N THR A 131 -8.40 21.46 -15.44
CA THR A 131 -7.50 20.35 -15.76
C THR A 131 -6.47 20.19 -14.65
N VAL A 132 -6.46 19.02 -14.00
CA VAL A 132 -5.54 18.69 -12.92
C VAL A 132 -4.46 17.74 -13.44
N TYR A 133 -3.20 18.18 -13.40
CA TYR A 133 -2.05 17.32 -13.67
C TYR A 133 -1.57 16.65 -12.38
N VAL A 134 -1.54 15.33 -12.39
CA VAL A 134 -1.04 14.51 -11.29
C VAL A 134 0.32 13.97 -11.70
N SER A 135 1.37 14.46 -11.04
CA SER A 135 2.73 13.92 -11.19
C SER A 135 2.82 12.48 -10.71
N SER A 136 3.74 11.69 -11.26
CA SER A 136 4.06 10.37 -10.71
C SER A 136 4.45 10.47 -9.24
N PHE A 137 3.89 9.59 -8.42
CA PHE A 137 4.17 9.53 -6.99
C PHE A 137 5.13 8.38 -6.69
N THR A 138 6.29 8.70 -6.14
CA THR A 138 7.39 7.76 -5.90
C THR A 138 7.86 7.87 -4.46
N ILE A 139 8.14 6.73 -3.84
CA ILE A 139 8.91 6.65 -2.60
C ILE A 139 10.36 6.40 -3.00
N GLN A 140 11.25 7.33 -2.66
CA GLN A 140 12.66 7.23 -3.00
C GLN A 140 13.35 6.13 -2.20
N ARG A 141 14.37 5.51 -2.78
CA ARG A 141 15.23 4.58 -2.05
C ARG A 141 15.83 5.31 -0.85
N GLY A 142 15.82 4.66 0.31
CA GLY A 142 16.24 5.27 1.59
C GLY A 142 15.09 5.77 2.46
N SER A 143 13.91 6.02 1.88
CA SER A 143 12.69 6.38 2.62
C SER A 143 11.69 5.23 2.63
N ILE A 144 10.96 5.05 3.73
CA ILE A 144 9.85 4.09 3.82
C ILE A 144 8.52 4.79 3.56
N PHE A 145 8.38 6.05 4.00
CA PHE A 145 7.12 6.78 3.99
C PHE A 145 7.19 8.01 3.08
N ASN A 146 6.08 8.33 2.42
CA ASN A 146 5.92 9.58 1.70
C ASN A 146 4.45 10.02 1.66
N CYS A 147 4.23 11.32 1.55
CA CYS A 147 2.90 11.91 1.36
C CYS A 147 2.98 13.01 0.31
N SER A 148 1.96 13.10 -0.53
CA SER A 148 1.70 14.26 -1.39
C SER A 148 0.33 14.78 -1.01
N TRP A 149 0.27 15.70 -0.05
CA TRP A 149 -0.96 16.33 0.41
C TRP A 149 -1.17 17.69 -0.25
N ASP A 150 -2.31 18.30 0.06
CA ASP A 150 -2.69 19.65 -0.37
C ASP A 150 -2.79 19.83 -1.89
N LYS A 151 -3.18 18.76 -2.57
CA LYS A 151 -3.56 18.76 -3.99
C LYS A 151 -4.97 18.16 -4.15
N PRO A 152 -5.65 18.40 -5.28
CA PRO A 152 -6.93 17.75 -5.57
C PRO A 152 -6.81 16.22 -5.63
N TYR A 153 -5.65 15.71 -6.06
CA TYR A 153 -5.25 14.31 -5.94
C TYR A 153 -4.12 14.17 -4.92
N SER A 154 -4.43 13.58 -3.78
CA SER A 154 -3.50 13.40 -2.66
C SER A 154 -3.24 11.93 -2.36
N ILE A 155 -2.04 11.63 -1.88
CA ILE A 155 -1.61 10.28 -1.53
C ILE A 155 -0.89 10.28 -0.18
N SER A 156 -1.16 9.26 0.62
CA SER A 156 -0.30 8.78 1.71
C SER A 156 0.13 7.35 1.41
N ALA A 157 1.43 7.07 1.43
CA ALA A 157 1.91 5.72 1.16
C ALA A 157 3.18 5.35 1.93
N SER A 158 3.39 4.04 2.06
CA SER A 158 4.64 3.45 2.54
C SER A 158 5.04 2.26 1.68
N HIS A 159 6.34 2.07 1.50
CA HIS A 159 6.88 0.90 0.81
C HIS A 159 8.17 0.41 1.45
N ALA A 160 8.25 -0.88 1.72
CA ALA A 160 9.46 -1.51 2.25
C ALA A 160 9.56 -2.98 1.84
N SER A 161 10.79 -3.46 1.74
CA SER A 161 11.09 -4.87 1.50
C SER A 161 11.60 -5.52 2.79
N ILE A 162 11.19 -6.75 3.04
CA ILE A 162 11.66 -7.58 4.14
C ILE A 162 12.36 -8.81 3.59
N SER A 163 13.45 -9.23 4.25
CA SER A 163 14.10 -10.51 4.00
C SER A 163 14.30 -11.26 5.31
N LEU A 164 14.23 -12.58 5.23
CA LEU A 164 14.34 -13.49 6.37
C LEU A 164 15.21 -14.68 5.99
N ASP A 165 16.22 -14.93 6.81
CA ASP A 165 16.90 -16.22 6.87
C ASP A 165 16.61 -16.89 8.23
N ILE A 166 16.32 -18.18 8.22
CA ILE A 166 16.05 -19.02 9.40
C ILE A 166 17.21 -20.02 9.50
N ILE A 167 18.28 -19.61 10.18
CA ILE A 167 19.55 -20.35 10.20
C ILE A 167 19.35 -21.72 10.87
N GLY A 168 18.58 -21.78 11.96
CA GLY A 168 18.30 -23.02 12.69
C GLY A 168 17.60 -24.10 11.85
N SER A 169 16.82 -23.68 10.85
CA SER A 169 16.09 -24.58 9.94
C SER A 169 16.72 -24.70 8.55
N LYS A 170 17.88 -24.05 8.31
CA LYS A 170 18.56 -23.99 7.00
C LYS A 170 17.68 -23.44 5.86
N VAL A 171 16.76 -22.52 6.19
CA VAL A 171 15.90 -21.85 5.20
C VAL A 171 16.47 -20.46 4.94
N TYR A 172 16.78 -20.14 3.69
CA TYR A 172 17.46 -18.90 3.31
C TYR A 172 16.79 -18.24 2.12
N GLY A 173 16.95 -16.92 2.03
CA GLY A 173 16.60 -16.15 0.84
C GLY A 173 15.12 -15.82 0.70
N TRP A 174 14.32 -16.03 1.74
CA TRP A 174 12.94 -15.53 1.71
C TRP A 174 12.96 -14.00 1.69
N ASN A 175 12.27 -13.41 0.73
CA ASN A 175 12.09 -11.98 0.65
C ASN A 175 10.69 -11.64 0.14
N ASN A 176 10.18 -10.50 0.55
CA ASN A 176 8.94 -9.95 0.03
C ASN A 176 8.95 -8.41 0.13
N SER A 177 8.08 -7.74 -0.61
CA SER A 177 7.94 -6.29 -0.58
C SER A 177 6.48 -5.89 -0.45
N TYR A 178 6.25 -4.83 0.30
CA TYR A 178 4.92 -4.40 0.67
C TYR A 178 4.72 -2.92 0.42
N THR A 179 3.55 -2.60 -0.10
CA THR A 179 3.06 -1.23 -0.25
C THR A 179 1.79 -1.08 0.56
N SER A 180 1.71 -0.02 1.35
CA SER A 180 0.45 0.47 1.92
C SER A 180 0.13 1.82 1.31
N LEU A 181 -1.12 2.04 0.92
CA LEU A 181 -1.55 3.21 0.19
C LEU A 181 -2.94 3.67 0.65
N LEU A 182 -3.11 4.98 0.71
CA LEU A 182 -4.40 5.64 0.70
C LEU A 182 -4.32 6.83 -0.25
N SER A 183 -5.13 6.85 -1.30
CA SER A 183 -5.24 7.97 -2.22
C SER A 183 -6.65 8.56 -2.20
N LEU A 184 -6.70 9.89 -2.29
CA LEU A 184 -7.90 10.71 -2.32
C LEU A 184 -7.89 11.57 -3.57
N ASN A 185 -8.95 11.46 -4.36
CA ASN A 185 -9.15 12.26 -5.56
C ASN A 185 -10.47 13.03 -5.47
N VAL A 186 -10.39 14.36 -5.50
CA VAL A 186 -11.57 15.23 -5.63
C VAL A 186 -11.86 15.45 -7.11
N THR A 187 -13.04 15.05 -7.57
CA THR A 187 -13.41 15.08 -9.00
C THR A 187 -14.51 16.08 -9.33
N LYS A 188 -15.39 16.38 -8.37
CA LYS A 188 -16.52 17.29 -8.59
C LYS A 188 -16.87 18.05 -7.32
N ILE A 189 -17.16 19.33 -7.46
CA ILE A 189 -17.69 20.20 -6.41
C ILE A 189 -18.89 20.95 -7.00
N ILE A 190 -20.05 20.79 -6.38
CA ILE A 190 -21.29 21.47 -6.77
C ILE A 190 -21.73 22.31 -5.58
N VAL A 191 -22.01 23.58 -5.82
CA VAL A 191 -22.62 24.48 -4.85
C VAL A 191 -23.98 24.90 -5.37
N ASP A 192 -25.01 24.54 -4.62
CA ASP A 192 -26.38 24.98 -4.83
C ASP A 192 -26.62 26.26 -4.03
N GLY A 193 -26.67 27.40 -4.73
CA GLY A 193 -26.90 28.70 -4.12
C GLY A 193 -28.31 28.90 -3.56
N ASN A 194 -29.29 28.09 -3.99
CA ASN A 194 -30.67 28.19 -3.50
C ASN A 194 -30.84 27.42 -2.19
N LEU A 195 -30.21 26.25 -2.09
CA LEU A 195 -30.26 25.39 -0.90
C LEU A 195 -29.16 25.73 0.12
N ASN A 196 -28.18 26.55 -0.29
CA ASN A 196 -26.97 26.83 0.47
C ASN A 196 -26.20 25.56 0.86
N GLU A 197 -26.12 24.62 -0.10
CA GLU A 197 -25.53 23.31 0.06
C GLU A 197 -24.36 23.10 -0.91
N MET A 198 -23.32 22.39 -0.45
CA MET A 198 -22.18 21.98 -1.26
C MET A 198 -22.08 20.47 -1.27
N SER A 199 -21.99 19.89 -2.46
CA SER A 199 -21.76 18.48 -2.70
C SER A 199 -20.35 18.29 -3.28
N ILE A 200 -19.55 17.42 -2.66
CA ILE A 200 -18.18 17.12 -3.06
C ILE A 200 -18.09 15.63 -3.39
N THR A 201 -17.71 15.31 -4.62
CA THR A 201 -17.46 13.95 -5.08
C THR A 201 -15.99 13.58 -4.88
N LEU A 202 -15.77 12.52 -4.12
CA LEU A 202 -14.47 12.00 -3.71
C LEU A 202 -14.31 10.58 -4.27
N ILE A 203 -13.11 10.23 -4.73
CA ILE A 203 -12.74 8.85 -5.10
C ILE A 203 -11.59 8.43 -4.20
N LEU A 204 -11.76 7.30 -3.50
CA LEU A 204 -10.83 6.77 -2.53
C LEU A 204 -10.35 5.38 -2.91
N ASN A 205 -9.03 5.20 -2.96
CA ASN A 205 -8.40 3.92 -3.28
C ASN A 205 -7.29 3.59 -2.27
N SER A 206 -7.11 2.30 -2.00
CA SER A 206 -6.00 1.72 -1.27
C SER A 206 -5.17 0.81 -2.17
N GLU A 207 -4.12 0.19 -1.62
CA GLU A 207 -3.32 -0.81 -2.32
C GLU A 207 -4.12 -2.06 -2.72
N THR A 208 -5.26 -2.32 -2.08
CA THR A 208 -6.12 -3.47 -2.36
C THR A 208 -7.29 -3.13 -3.29
N GLY A 209 -7.44 -1.87 -3.68
CA GLY A 209 -8.55 -1.40 -4.52
C GLY A 209 -9.41 -0.32 -3.83
N PRO A 210 -10.66 -0.15 -4.26
CA PRO A 210 -11.49 0.95 -3.78
C PRO A 210 -11.86 0.83 -2.29
N VAL A 211 -11.81 1.95 -1.56
CA VAL A 211 -12.12 1.98 -0.13
C VAL A 211 -13.64 2.03 0.08
N ASN A 212 -14.18 1.09 0.85
CA ASN A 212 -15.59 1.05 1.22
C ASN A 212 -15.79 1.33 2.73
N ASN A 213 -17.05 1.50 3.15
CA ASN A 213 -17.46 1.59 4.55
C ASN A 213 -16.87 2.77 5.35
N LEU A 214 -16.65 3.92 4.70
CA LEU A 214 -16.36 5.15 5.45
C LEU A 214 -17.62 5.72 6.09
N SER A 215 -17.47 6.16 7.34
CA SER A 215 -18.49 6.90 8.06
C SER A 215 -18.25 8.41 7.97
N ILE A 216 -19.25 9.21 8.33
CA ILE A 216 -19.13 10.68 8.39
C ILE A 216 -17.97 11.10 9.31
N ASN A 217 -17.74 10.37 10.41
CA ASN A 217 -16.67 10.67 11.37
C ASN A 217 -15.26 10.50 10.78
N ASN A 218 -15.13 9.80 9.65
CA ASN A 218 -13.87 9.63 8.95
C ASN A 218 -13.52 10.83 8.06
N VAL A 219 -14.45 11.77 7.87
CA VAL A 219 -14.30 12.90 6.94
C VAL A 219 -14.36 14.20 7.72
N ASN A 220 -13.31 15.02 7.61
CA ASN A 220 -13.30 16.38 8.12
C ASN A 220 -13.12 17.35 6.96
N ILE A 221 -14.03 18.31 6.81
CA ILE A 221 -14.01 19.30 5.74
C ILE A 221 -13.92 20.69 6.34
N THR A 222 -12.91 21.45 5.91
CA THR A 222 -12.69 22.83 6.31
C THR A 222 -12.83 23.72 5.09
N ILE A 223 -13.72 24.72 5.15
CA ILE A 223 -13.93 25.69 4.08
C ILE A 223 -13.47 27.06 4.59
N ASN A 224 -12.53 27.69 3.89
CA ASN A 224 -11.95 29.00 4.24
C ASN A 224 -11.42 29.06 5.69
N GLY A 225 -10.82 27.95 6.15
CA GLY A 225 -10.28 27.83 7.51
C GLY A 225 -11.29 27.46 8.60
N ILE A 226 -12.58 27.38 8.27
CA ILE A 226 -13.64 27.02 9.23
C ILE A 226 -14.08 25.57 8.99
N GLN A 227 -14.02 24.74 10.03
CA GLN A 227 -14.53 23.36 9.98
C GLN A 227 -16.05 23.37 9.75
N ARG A 228 -16.52 22.52 8.84
CA ARG A 228 -17.93 22.38 8.49
C ARG A 228 -18.40 20.96 8.75
N ASP A 229 -19.60 20.84 9.30
CA ASP A 229 -20.22 19.55 9.53
C ASP A 229 -20.66 18.93 8.20
N VAL A 230 -20.27 17.68 7.99
CA VAL A 230 -20.70 16.89 6.84
C VAL A 230 -22.08 16.33 7.16
N GLY A 231 -23.11 16.86 6.49
CA GLY A 231 -24.50 16.48 6.72
C GLY A 231 -24.82 15.05 6.26
N SER A 232 -24.23 14.61 5.15
CA SER A 232 -24.35 13.23 4.67
C SER A 232 -23.13 12.81 3.87
N LEU A 233 -22.81 11.51 3.92
CA LEU A 233 -21.79 10.86 3.13
C LEU A 233 -22.38 9.64 2.43
N ASN A 234 -22.64 9.75 1.13
CA ASN A 234 -23.28 8.69 0.34
C ASN A 234 -22.23 7.92 -0.46
N TYR A 235 -22.24 6.59 -0.34
CA TYR A 235 -21.39 5.70 -1.12
C TYR A 235 -22.05 5.30 -2.44
N HIS A 236 -21.34 5.49 -3.56
CA HIS A 236 -21.84 5.19 -4.91
C HIS A 236 -21.17 3.97 -5.56
N GLY A 237 -20.38 3.21 -4.80
CA GLY A 237 -19.61 2.09 -5.33
C GLY A 237 -18.22 2.52 -5.82
N VAL A 238 -17.32 1.54 -5.98
CA VAL A 238 -15.98 1.73 -6.55
C VAL A 238 -15.18 2.86 -5.87
N GLY A 239 -15.35 3.02 -4.56
CA GLY A 239 -14.63 4.02 -3.77
C GLY A 239 -15.13 5.45 -3.96
N ILE A 240 -16.25 5.64 -4.65
CA ILE A 240 -16.86 6.95 -4.90
C ILE A 240 -17.76 7.31 -3.73
N TYR A 241 -17.52 8.49 -3.16
CA TYR A 241 -18.33 9.09 -2.11
C TYR A 241 -18.81 10.46 -2.52
N ASN A 242 -20.02 10.81 -2.09
CA ASN A 242 -20.55 12.16 -2.20
C ASN A 242 -20.79 12.73 -0.79
N ALA A 243 -20.00 13.72 -0.40
CA ALA A 243 -20.13 14.44 0.86
C ALA A 243 -20.98 15.69 0.65
N THR A 244 -22.02 15.87 1.46
CA THR A 244 -22.89 17.06 1.41
C THR A 244 -22.71 17.91 2.66
N ILE A 245 -22.57 19.22 2.46
CA ILE A 245 -22.28 20.22 3.50
C ILE A 245 -23.38 21.28 3.40
N LYS A 246 -23.94 21.68 4.54
CA LYS A 246 -24.96 22.74 4.63
C LYS A 246 -24.33 24.05 5.09
N ASN A 247 -25.04 25.17 4.86
CA ASN A 247 -24.64 26.50 5.33
C ASN A 247 -23.27 26.94 4.79
N VAL A 248 -23.12 26.82 3.47
CA VAL A 248 -21.88 27.12 2.76
C VAL A 248 -21.68 28.65 2.69
N PRO A 249 -20.48 29.18 2.95
CA PRO A 249 -20.23 30.62 2.74
C PRO A 249 -20.28 30.97 1.24
N PRO A 250 -20.42 32.25 0.85
CA PRO A 250 -20.23 32.63 -0.55
C PRO A 250 -18.77 32.42 -1.00
N PRO A 251 -18.52 32.26 -2.33
CA PRO A 251 -17.17 32.11 -2.88
C PRO A 251 -16.31 33.37 -2.63
N PRO A 252 -14.96 33.27 -2.69
CA PRO A 252 -14.15 32.13 -3.14
C PRO A 252 -14.00 31.00 -2.11
N TYR A 253 -13.64 29.80 -2.58
CA TYR A 253 -13.49 28.62 -1.72
C TYR A 253 -12.07 28.09 -1.68
N THR A 254 -11.52 27.97 -0.47
CA THR A 254 -10.38 27.11 -0.17
C THR A 254 -10.87 25.97 0.71
N ILE A 255 -10.92 24.77 0.14
CA ILE A 255 -11.49 23.58 0.77
C ILE A 255 -10.35 22.63 1.11
N PHE A 256 -10.25 22.26 2.39
CA PHE A 256 -9.41 21.17 2.86
C PHE A 256 -10.30 19.98 3.21
N ILE A 257 -9.98 18.82 2.65
CA ILE A 257 -10.67 17.57 2.93
C ILE A 257 -9.64 16.64 3.56
N THR A 258 -9.88 16.27 4.82
CA THR A 258 -9.07 15.31 5.55
C THR A 258 -9.88 14.04 5.73
N LEU A 259 -9.28 12.91 5.38
CA LEU A 259 -9.90 11.59 5.44
C LEU A 259 -9.02 10.62 6.21
N THR A 260 -9.65 9.85 7.10
CA THR A 260 -9.00 8.81 7.89
C THR A 260 -9.67 7.47 7.62
N ASP A 261 -8.94 6.50 7.08
CA ASP A 261 -9.51 5.18 6.81
C ASP A 261 -9.62 4.28 8.07
N SER A 262 -10.14 3.07 7.92
CA SER A 262 -10.29 2.11 9.02
C SER A 262 -8.95 1.63 9.62
N ARG A 263 -7.84 1.81 8.91
CA ARG A 263 -6.49 1.49 9.38
C ARG A 263 -5.87 2.66 10.16
N GLY A 264 -6.55 3.81 10.18
CA GLY A 264 -6.06 5.04 10.82
C GLY A 264 -5.10 5.84 9.93
N ILE A 265 -4.99 5.52 8.63
CA ILE A 265 -4.15 6.27 7.70
C ILE A 265 -4.88 7.55 7.31
N ILE A 266 -4.20 8.68 7.43
CA ILE A 266 -4.75 10.00 7.10
C ILE A 266 -4.28 10.42 5.70
N VAL A 267 -5.17 11.04 4.92
CA VAL A 267 -4.83 11.75 3.68
C VAL A 267 -5.54 13.10 3.64
N ARG A 268 -4.84 14.15 3.18
CA ARG A 268 -5.38 15.52 3.10
C ARG A 268 -5.31 16.05 1.66
N SER A 269 -6.44 16.51 1.15
CA SER A 269 -6.57 17.20 -0.13
C SER A 269 -6.92 18.67 0.06
N LYS A 270 -6.46 19.49 -0.89
CA LYS A 270 -6.79 20.92 -0.97
C LYS A 270 -7.31 21.23 -2.36
N VAL A 271 -8.41 21.96 -2.43
CA VAL A 271 -8.97 22.51 -3.66
C VAL A 271 -9.23 24.00 -3.46
N THR A 272 -8.79 24.82 -4.41
CA THR A 272 -9.05 26.26 -4.45
C THR A 272 -9.81 26.58 -5.73
N VAL A 273 -10.99 27.18 -5.58
CA VAL A 273 -11.93 27.53 -6.66
C VAL A 273 -12.57 28.88 -6.42
#